data_AF-A0A2V5UXR9-F1
#
_entry.id   AF-A0A2V5UXR9-F1
#
_cell.length_a   1.000
_cell.length_b   1.000
_cell.length_c   1.000
_cell.angle_alpha   90.00
_cell.angle_beta   90.00
_cell.angle_gamma   90.00
#
_symmetry.space_group_name_H-M   'P 1'
#
loop_
_entity.id
_entity.type
_entity.pdbx_description
1 polymer ?
#
loop_
_entity_poly.entity_id
_entity_poly.type
_entity_poly.pdbx_seq_one_letter_code
_entity_poly.pdbx_strand_id
1 'polypeptide(L)'
;EQGALIPDELRPQFVPLRGKVEDFARSDELPSCIDMFLHDSSHSYRHMLWEFRQFWQRLRDGGLLVSHDVHINAAFPEFVAQTYAHDKKTGRLDPQRTSHYEWGRWGYIGFVIKKGEPTQ
;
A
#
# COMPACT_ATOMS: atom_id res chain seq x y z
N GLU A 1 5.24 25.93 -5.30
CA GLU A 1 4.77 25.05 -6.39
C GLU A 1 4.92 23.58 -5.96
N GLN A 2 4.06 22.67 -6.44
CA GLN A 2 4.22 21.23 -6.18
C GLN A 2 5.43 20.71 -6.97
N GLY A 3 6.29 19.92 -6.35
CA GLY A 3 7.47 19.36 -7.01
C GLY A 3 8.69 20.27 -7.09
N ALA A 4 8.73 21.37 -6.32
CA ALA A 4 9.86 22.32 -6.32
C ALA A 4 11.20 21.69 -5.90
N LEU A 5 11.18 20.60 -5.13
CA LEU A 5 12.38 19.86 -4.70
C LEU A 5 12.72 18.68 -5.62
N ILE A 6 11.95 18.45 -6.67
CA ILE A 6 12.22 17.36 -7.62
C ILE A 6 13.36 17.80 -8.54
N PRO A 7 14.46 17.02 -8.64
CA PRO A 7 15.54 17.30 -9.59
C PRO A 7 15.03 17.49 -11.01
N ASP A 8 15.67 18.37 -11.77
CA ASP A 8 15.23 18.76 -13.12
C ASP A 8 15.13 17.54 -14.06
N GLU A 9 15.99 16.53 -13.87
CA GLU A 9 16.01 15.30 -14.66
C GLU A 9 14.80 14.41 -14.42
N LEU A 10 14.18 14.50 -13.23
CA LEU A 10 13.01 13.70 -12.84
C LEU A 10 11.69 14.45 -13.05
N ARG A 11 11.72 15.78 -13.13
CA ARG A 11 10.52 16.61 -13.26
C ARG A 11 9.62 16.25 -14.45
N PRO A 12 10.12 15.85 -15.64
CA PRO A 12 9.26 15.44 -16.76
C PRO A 12 8.37 14.22 -16.47
N GLN A 13 8.77 13.36 -15.52
CA GLN A 13 8.03 12.16 -15.15
C GLN A 13 7.08 12.41 -13.96
N PHE A 14 7.13 13.59 -13.36
CA PHE A 14 6.29 13.94 -12.22
C PHE A 14 4.92 14.44 -12.69
N VAL A 15 3.88 13.68 -12.37
CA VAL A 15 2.49 14.03 -12.69
C VAL A 15 1.72 14.31 -11.40
N PRO A 16 1.55 15.58 -11.00
CA PRO A 16 0.76 15.92 -9.82
C PRO A 16 -0.74 15.80 -10.12
N LEU A 17 -1.44 14.93 -9.40
CA LEU A 17 -2.91 14.81 -9.45
C LEU A 17 -3.55 15.69 -8.38
N ARG A 18 -4.54 16.51 -8.76
CA ARG A 18 -5.23 17.44 -7.85
C ARG A 18 -6.70 17.08 -7.70
N GLY A 19 -7.06 16.55 -6.54
CA GLY A 19 -8.41 16.08 -6.26
C GLY A 19 -8.42 15.13 -5.08
N LYS A 20 -9.57 14.49 -4.85
CA LYS A 20 -9.70 13.43 -3.85
C LYS A 20 -9.17 12.13 -4.42
N VAL A 21 -8.37 11.41 -3.64
CA VAL A 21 -7.82 10.11 -4.01
C VAL A 21 -8.91 9.09 -4.35
N GLU A 22 -10.08 9.20 -3.71
CA GLU A 22 -11.25 8.36 -3.97
C GLU A 22 -11.79 8.52 -5.40
N ASP A 23 -11.71 9.72 -5.96
CA ASP A 23 -12.18 9.99 -7.32
C ASP A 23 -11.19 9.40 -8.34
N PHE A 24 -9.88 9.58 -8.09
CA PHE A 24 -8.83 8.99 -8.92
C PHE A 24 -8.85 7.45 -8.88
N ALA A 25 -9.07 6.85 -7.70
CA ALA A 25 -9.17 5.40 -7.53
C ALA A 25 -10.33 4.76 -8.30
N ARG A 26 -11.41 5.52 -8.55
CA ARG A 26 -12.59 5.10 -9.33
C ARG A 26 -12.45 5.39 -10.83
N SER A 27 -11.50 6.22 -11.20
CA SER A 27 -11.19 6.59 -12.59
C SER A 27 -10.09 5.71 -13.18
N ASP A 28 -9.87 5.87 -14.48
CA ASP A 28 -8.72 5.28 -15.19
C ASP A 28 -7.46 6.18 -15.17
N GLU A 29 -7.46 7.26 -14.38
CA GLU A 29 -6.31 8.18 -14.29
C GLU A 29 -5.11 7.57 -13.57
N LEU A 30 -5.35 6.59 -12.69
CA LEU A 30 -4.28 5.90 -11.97
C LEU A 30 -3.82 4.66 -12.74
N PRO A 31 -2.51 4.39 -12.79
CA PRO A 31 -2.00 3.17 -13.39
C PRO A 31 -2.66 1.93 -12.76
N SER A 32 -2.98 0.96 -13.60
CA SER A 32 -3.59 -0.31 -13.19
C SER A 32 -2.63 -1.16 -12.34
N CYS A 33 -1.33 -0.99 -12.55
CA CYS A 33 -0.25 -1.68 -11.87
C CYS A 33 0.81 -0.69 -11.40
N ILE A 34 1.21 -0.78 -10.13
CA ILE A 34 2.22 0.09 -9.52
C ILE A 34 3.30 -0.71 -8.79
N ASP A 35 4.50 -0.15 -8.77
CA ASP A 35 5.64 -0.69 -8.02
C ASP A 35 5.57 -0.36 -6.53
N MET A 36 5.05 0.83 -6.19
CA MET A 36 5.05 1.35 -4.83
C MET A 36 3.83 2.25 -4.57
N PHE A 37 3.29 2.16 -3.36
CA PHE A 37 2.30 3.07 -2.81
C PHE A 37 2.82 3.65 -1.48
N LEU A 38 2.70 4.97 -1.30
CA LEU A 38 3.09 5.67 -0.07
C LEU A 38 1.90 6.44 0.49
N HIS A 39 1.50 6.13 1.72
CA HIS A 39 0.50 6.86 2.48
C HIS A 39 1.14 7.89 3.41
N ASP A 40 0.67 9.14 3.32
CA ASP A 40 1.02 10.25 4.24
C ASP A 40 -0.14 11.29 4.27
N SER A 41 -1.39 10.79 4.20
CA SER A 41 -2.58 11.62 4.01
C SER A 41 -3.35 11.83 5.33
N SER A 42 -4.62 11.44 5.40
CA SER A 42 -5.40 11.45 6.64
C SER A 42 -5.03 10.26 7.52
N HIS A 43 -4.58 10.54 8.74
CA HIS A 43 -4.29 9.52 9.76
C HIS A 43 -5.55 8.98 10.46
N SER A 44 -6.72 9.14 9.85
CA SER A 44 -7.93 8.48 10.32
C SER A 44 -7.88 7.00 9.97
N TYR A 45 -8.19 6.14 10.95
CA TYR A 45 -8.17 4.69 10.79
C TYR A 45 -8.93 4.20 9.53
N ARG A 46 -10.12 4.75 9.29
CA ARG A 46 -10.97 4.36 8.15
C ARG A 46 -10.34 4.71 6.80
N HIS A 47 -9.68 5.86 6.71
CA HIS A 47 -9.07 6.33 5.46
C HIS A 47 -7.79 5.55 5.14
N MET A 48 -6.91 5.38 6.14
CA MET A 48 -5.70 4.55 6.01
C MET A 48 -6.05 3.15 5.52
N LEU A 49 -6.99 2.48 6.19
CA LEU A 49 -7.37 1.10 5.84
C LEU A 49 -8.04 1.01 4.46
N TRP A 50 -8.80 2.04 4.07
CA TRP A 50 -9.37 2.12 2.72
C TRP A 50 -8.25 2.24 1.68
N GLU A 51 -7.31 3.18 1.82
CA GLU A 51 -6.20 3.37 0.90
C GLU A 51 -5.35 2.10 0.80
N PHE A 52 -4.97 1.50 1.93
CA PHE A 52 -4.19 0.27 1.92
C PHE A 52 -4.88 -0.80 1.10
N ARG A 53 -6.17 -1.03 1.31
CA ARG A 53 -6.93 -2.03 0.52
C ARG A 53 -7.03 -1.67 -0.95
N GLN A 54 -7.27 -0.41 -1.29
CA GLN A 54 -7.42 0.01 -2.70
C GLN A 54 -6.10 -0.15 -3.46
N PHE A 55 -5.01 0.37 -2.90
CA PHE A 55 -3.72 0.38 -3.58
C PHE A 55 -2.99 -0.95 -3.49
N TRP A 56 -3.28 -1.78 -2.47
CA TRP A 56 -2.79 -3.15 -2.42
C TRP A 56 -3.21 -3.96 -3.65
N GLN A 57 -4.43 -3.77 -4.17
CA GLN A 57 -4.88 -4.47 -5.36
C GLN A 57 -4.07 -4.08 -6.61
N ARG A 58 -3.60 -2.83 -6.68
CA ARG A 58 -2.83 -2.28 -7.80
C ARG A 58 -1.33 -2.60 -7.71
N LEU A 59 -0.81 -2.99 -6.55
CA LEU A 59 0.60 -3.39 -6.43
C LEU A 59 0.86 -4.68 -7.20
N ARG A 60 1.99 -4.74 -7.91
CA ARG A 60 2.51 -6.00 -8.48
C ARG A 60 3.08 -6.93 -7.41
N ASP A 61 3.42 -8.16 -7.82
CA ASP A 61 4.28 -9.02 -7.00
C ASP A 61 5.63 -8.32 -6.72
N GLY A 62 6.04 -8.35 -5.45
CA GLY A 62 7.18 -7.60 -4.94
C GLY A 62 6.93 -6.09 -4.77
N GLY A 63 5.72 -5.60 -5.02
CA GLY A 63 5.37 -4.19 -4.86
C GLY A 63 5.34 -3.76 -3.39
N LEU A 64 5.69 -2.50 -3.13
CA LEU A 64 5.88 -1.97 -1.77
C LEU A 64 4.71 -1.07 -1.34
N LEU A 65 4.05 -1.41 -0.24
CA LEU A 65 3.16 -0.50 0.47
C LEU A 65 3.93 0.12 1.63
N VAL A 66 3.98 1.45 1.69
CA VAL A 66 4.61 2.21 2.78
C VAL A 66 3.58 3.16 3.39
N SER A 67 3.62 3.31 4.70
CA SER A 67 2.81 4.30 5.40
C SER A 67 3.66 5.03 6.41
N HIS A 68 3.51 6.35 6.45
CA HIS A 68 3.94 7.14 7.59
C HIS A 68 2.99 6.90 8.78
N ASP A 69 3.45 7.26 9.98
CA ASP A 69 2.66 7.31 11.22
C ASP A 69 1.82 6.07 11.59
N VAL A 70 2.35 4.88 11.32
CA VAL A 70 1.66 3.60 11.59
C VAL A 70 1.43 3.28 13.07
N HIS A 71 1.89 4.17 13.95
CA HIS A 71 1.72 4.09 15.40
C HIS A 71 0.49 4.85 15.91
N ILE A 72 -0.11 5.73 15.09
CA ILE A 72 -1.22 6.60 15.52
C ILE A 72 -2.52 5.81 15.73
N ASN A 73 -2.72 4.72 15.00
CA ASN A 73 -3.89 3.85 15.15
C ASN A 73 -3.59 2.41 14.66
N ALA A 74 -4.58 1.52 14.77
CA ALA A 74 -4.43 0.10 14.45
C ALA A 74 -4.55 -0.24 12.95
N ALA A 75 -4.76 0.72 12.04
CA ALA A 75 -5.05 0.42 10.63
C ALA A 75 -3.93 -0.36 9.95
N PHE A 76 -2.68 0.01 10.20
CA PHE A 76 -1.53 -0.67 9.62
C PHE A 76 -1.35 -2.11 10.13
N PRO A 77 -1.22 -2.36 11.46
CA PRO A 77 -1.10 -3.74 11.94
C PRO A 77 -2.33 -4.60 11.62
N GLU A 78 -3.53 -4.02 11.56
CA GLU A 78 -4.73 -4.73 11.15
C GLU A 78 -4.70 -5.08 9.65
N PHE A 79 -4.25 -4.15 8.80
CA PHE A 79 -4.08 -4.42 7.38
C PHE A 79 -3.06 -5.56 7.15
N VAL A 80 -1.93 -5.53 7.84
CA VAL A 80 -0.95 -6.63 7.83
C VAL A 80 -1.56 -7.94 8.34
N ALA A 81 -2.39 -7.90 9.38
CA ALA A 81 -3.08 -9.09 9.85
C ALA A 81 -4.01 -9.69 8.76
N GLN A 82 -4.62 -8.83 7.93
CA GLN A 82 -5.48 -9.24 6.82
C GLN A 82 -4.72 -9.86 5.65
N THR A 83 -3.40 -9.64 5.53
CA THR A 83 -2.59 -10.26 4.47
C THR A 83 -2.16 -11.68 4.81
N TYR A 84 -2.21 -12.08 6.08
CA TYR A 84 -2.01 -13.46 6.51
C TYR A 84 -3.18 -14.35 6.15
N ALA A 85 -2.88 -15.58 5.73
CA ALA A 85 -3.87 -16.63 5.58
C ALA A 85 -3.64 -17.72 6.62
N HIS A 86 -4.73 -18.30 7.13
CA HIS A 86 -4.69 -19.43 8.05
C HIS A 86 -5.43 -20.63 7.44
N ASP A 87 -4.96 -21.83 7.77
CA ASP A 87 -5.68 -23.06 7.50
C ASP A 87 -6.93 -23.12 8.40
N LYS A 88 -8.10 -23.33 7.79
CA LYS A 88 -9.39 -23.25 8.50
C LYS A 88 -9.62 -24.40 9.49
N LYS A 89 -8.91 -25.53 9.33
CA LYS A 89 -9.08 -26.71 10.18
C LYS A 89 -8.17 -26.68 11.40
N THR A 90 -6.96 -26.16 11.23
CA THR A 90 -5.88 -26.21 12.22
C THR A 90 -5.59 -24.84 12.85
N GLY A 91 -6.04 -23.74 12.23
CA GLY A 91 -5.75 -22.37 12.65
C GLY A 91 -4.29 -21.93 12.42
N ARG A 92 -3.44 -22.83 11.90
CA ARG A 92 -2.04 -22.54 11.64
C ARG A 92 -1.89 -21.59 10.46
N LEU A 93 -0.83 -20.80 10.49
CA LEU A 93 -0.43 -19.95 9.37
C LEU A 93 -0.28 -20.80 8.10
N ASP A 94 -0.82 -20.29 7.00
CA ASP A 94 -0.70 -20.83 5.65
C ASP A 94 0.22 -19.90 4.83
N PRO A 95 1.52 -20.21 4.72
CA PRO A 95 2.47 -19.37 3.98
C PRO A 95 2.20 -19.33 2.48
N GLN A 96 1.52 -20.33 1.92
CA GLN A 96 1.21 -20.37 0.49
C GLN A 96 0.12 -19.34 0.17
N ARG A 97 -0.92 -19.27 1.00
CA ARG A 97 -2.04 -18.34 0.83
C ARG A 97 -1.83 -16.95 1.44
N THR A 98 -0.81 -16.76 2.27
CA THR A 98 -0.40 -15.44 2.76
C THR A 98 0.03 -14.57 1.58
N SER A 99 -0.47 -13.32 1.55
CA SER A 99 -0.39 -12.39 0.42
C SER A 99 0.70 -11.33 0.55
N HIS A 100 1.60 -11.46 1.53
CA HIS A 100 2.82 -10.66 1.64
C HIS A 100 4.05 -11.56 1.77
N TYR A 101 5.22 -11.04 1.38
CA TYR A 101 6.51 -11.68 1.66
C TYR A 101 7.05 -11.23 3.01
N GLU A 102 7.18 -9.92 3.19
CA GLU A 102 7.78 -9.30 4.36
C GLU A 102 6.98 -8.08 4.75
N TRP A 103 7.05 -7.74 6.02
CA TRP A 103 6.54 -6.48 6.54
C TRP A 103 7.34 -6.09 7.77
N GLY A 104 7.30 -4.82 8.10
CA GLY A 104 7.98 -4.33 9.28
C GLY A 104 7.64 -2.89 9.59
N ARG A 105 8.28 -2.40 10.63
CA ARG A 105 8.20 -1.00 11.05
C ARG A 105 9.56 -0.51 11.47
N TRP A 106 9.96 0.64 10.95
CA TRP A 106 11.13 1.37 11.39
C TRP A 106 10.70 2.75 11.91
N GLY A 107 10.72 2.92 13.24
CA GLY A 107 10.17 4.09 13.89
C GLY A 107 8.66 4.21 13.64
N TYR A 108 8.26 5.28 12.93
CA TYR A 108 6.87 5.55 12.56
C TYR A 108 6.50 5.10 11.16
N ILE A 109 7.47 4.61 10.38
CA ILE A 109 7.28 4.14 9.01
C ILE A 109 7.00 2.64 9.05
N GLY A 110 5.85 2.22 8.52
CA GLY A 110 5.54 0.81 8.27
C GLY A 110 5.66 0.47 6.80
N PHE A 111 6.07 -0.76 6.51
CA PHE A 111 6.11 -1.28 5.14
C PHE A 111 5.59 -2.71 5.04
N VAL A 112 5.05 -3.06 3.88
CA VAL A 112 4.60 -4.41 3.52
C VAL A 112 4.96 -4.68 2.05
N ILE A 113 5.61 -5.81 1.77
CA ILE A 113 5.95 -6.25 0.42
C ILE A 113 4.89 -7.24 -0.06
N LYS A 114 4.17 -6.90 -1.13
CA LYS A 114 3.12 -7.74 -1.70
C LYS A 114 3.69 -9.02 -2.29
N LYS A 115 3.04 -10.12 -1.96
CA LYS A 115 3.16 -11.40 -2.66
C LYS A 115 1.93 -11.54 -3.56
N GLY A 116 2.16 -11.36 -4.86
CA GLY A 116 1.16 -11.54 -5.88
C GLY A 116 0.78 -13.01 -6.04
N GLU A 117 -0.31 -13.26 -6.74
CA GLU A 117 -0.62 -14.61 -7.18
C GLU A 117 0.44 -15.05 -8.21
N PRO A 118 0.83 -16.33 -8.23
CA PRO A 118 1.68 -16.85 -9.29
C PRO A 118 1.00 -16.53 -10.62
N THR A 119 1.71 -15.83 -11.51
CA THR A 119 1.25 -15.67 -12.89
C THR A 119 1.11 -17.07 -13.48
N GLN A 120 -0.12 -17.44 -13.86
CA GLN A 120 -0.39 -18.72 -14.53
C GLN A 120 0.29 -18.78 -15.90
#